data_AF-A0A9P7TCW2-F1
#
_entry.id   AF-A0A9P7TCW2-F1
#
_cell.length_a   1.000
_cell.length_b   1.000
_cell.length_c   1.000
_cell.angle_alpha   90.00
_cell.angle_beta   90.00
_cell.angle_gamma   90.00
#
_symmetry.space_group_name_H-M   'P 1'
#
loop_
_entity.id
_entity.type
_entity.pdbx_description
1 polymer ?
#
loop_
_entity_poly.entity_id
_entity_poly.type
_entity_poly.pdbx_seq_one_letter_code
_entity_poly.pdbx_strand_id
1 'polypeptide(L)'
;MAEKDVQQTAESGQMAPQQPQRPPTAIPLHQMVYQAIINDSQTTMAWQLGTSANERMGLTMDLISNISLAVEDIGHVRAAELGCGFEQEMFHKSPSKEAYAQAMANKTVEFCKKRQENEAKTQSAGGTPSANSTS
;
A
#
# COMPACT_ATOMS: atom_id res chain seq x y z
N MET A 1 -53.93 15.00 43.30
CA MET A 1 -52.73 15.07 42.43
C MET A 1 -51.63 14.31 43.17
N ALA A 2 -51.52 13.01 42.98
CA ALA A 2 -50.87 12.29 41.86
C ALA A 2 -49.38 12.04 42.14
N GLU A 3 -49.08 10.76 42.42
CA GLU A 3 -47.76 10.11 42.42
C GLU A 3 -47.04 10.24 41.08
N LYS A 4 -45.69 10.19 41.13
CA LYS A 4 -44.72 9.66 40.14
C LYS A 4 -43.38 10.41 40.32
N ASP A 5 -42.19 9.82 40.25
CA ASP A 5 -41.76 8.47 39.91
C ASP A 5 -40.30 8.37 40.33
N VAL A 6 -39.95 7.23 40.91
CA VAL A 6 -38.57 6.82 41.17
C VAL A 6 -37.93 6.47 39.83
N GLN A 7 -37.18 7.39 39.21
CA GLN A 7 -36.24 7.01 38.14
C GLN A 7 -34.83 6.96 38.70
N GLN A 8 -34.63 5.87 39.44
CA GLN A 8 -33.35 5.22 39.62
C GLN A 8 -32.92 4.63 38.25
N THR A 9 -31.61 4.62 38.02
CA THR A 9 -30.91 3.71 37.10
C THR A 9 -31.02 4.01 35.60
N ALA A 10 -29.96 4.60 35.05
CA ALA A 10 -29.24 4.11 33.86
C ALA A 10 -28.19 5.16 33.46
N GLU A 11 -27.12 5.26 34.26
CA GLU A 11 -25.86 5.78 33.74
C GLU A 11 -25.32 4.71 32.78
N SER A 12 -25.89 4.67 31.58
CA SER A 12 -25.43 3.84 30.49
C SER A 12 -24.03 4.32 30.14
N GLY A 13 -23.05 3.46 30.47
CA GLY A 13 -21.65 3.66 30.19
C GLY A 13 -21.44 4.18 28.77
N GLN A 14 -20.83 5.35 28.69
CA GLN A 14 -20.30 5.90 27.46
C GLN A 14 -19.18 4.95 27.01
N MET A 15 -19.54 3.97 26.17
CA MET A 15 -18.56 3.24 25.36
C MET A 15 -17.97 4.25 24.39
N ALA A 16 -16.88 4.90 24.81
CA ALA A 16 -16.03 5.64 23.90
C ALA A 16 -15.65 4.67 22.75
N PRO A 17 -15.85 5.06 21.48
CA PRO A 17 -15.38 4.25 20.36
C PRO A 17 -13.88 4.10 20.52
N GLN A 18 -13.43 2.86 20.71
CA GLN A 18 -12.02 2.53 20.73
C GLN A 18 -11.49 2.87 19.34
N GLN A 19 -10.87 4.04 19.21
CA GLN A 19 -10.12 4.39 18.02
C GLN A 19 -9.10 3.26 17.81
N PRO A 20 -9.05 2.64 16.62
CA PRO A 20 -8.05 1.64 16.33
C PRO A 20 -6.69 2.22 16.67
N GLN A 21 -6.05 1.66 17.71
CA GLN A 21 -4.73 2.10 18.13
C GLN A 21 -3.82 1.93 16.93
N ARG A 22 -3.44 3.04 16.29
CA ARG A 22 -2.49 3.05 15.19
C ARG A 22 -1.20 2.41 15.74
N PRO A 23 -0.67 1.34 15.11
CA PRO A 23 0.50 0.66 15.64
C PRO A 23 1.64 1.67 15.83
N PRO A 24 2.29 1.70 17.01
CA PRO A 24 3.34 2.64 17.29
C PRO A 24 4.58 2.22 16.50
N THR A 25 5.19 3.20 15.82
CA THR A 25 6.54 3.09 15.22
C THR A 25 6.65 2.29 13.91
N ALA A 26 5.68 2.42 13.00
CA ALA A 26 5.98 2.15 11.59
C ALA A 26 6.80 3.32 11.02
N ILE A 27 8.04 3.08 10.57
CA ILE A 27 8.74 4.06 9.75
C ILE A 27 7.81 4.43 8.59
N PRO A 28 7.49 5.72 8.39
CA PRO A 28 6.65 6.12 7.28
C PRO A 28 7.29 5.64 5.99
N LEU A 29 6.60 4.78 5.26
CA LEU A 29 7.09 4.13 4.03
C LEU A 29 7.64 5.16 3.04
N HIS A 30 6.96 6.31 2.95
CA HIS A 30 7.40 7.49 2.22
C HIS A 30 8.80 7.99 2.60
N GLN A 31 9.11 8.06 3.90
CA GLN A 31 10.42 8.50 4.39
C GLN A 31 11.52 7.50 4.03
N MET A 32 11.22 6.20 4.11
CA MET A 32 12.14 5.13 3.71
C MET A 32 12.49 5.22 2.21
N VAL A 33 11.47 5.35 1.36
CA VAL A 33 11.64 5.45 -0.09
C VAL A 33 12.41 6.71 -0.47
N TYR A 34 12.04 7.85 0.13
CA TYR A 34 12.75 9.12 -0.13
C TYR A 34 14.23 9.03 0.26
N GLN A 35 14.54 8.40 1.41
CA GLN A 35 15.91 8.18 1.84
C GLN A 35 16.70 7.27 0.90
N ALA A 36 16.08 6.20 0.39
CA ALA A 36 16.71 5.32 -0.59
C ALA A 36 17.05 6.06 -1.89
N ILE A 37 16.21 7.00 -2.32
CA ILE A 37 16.40 7.80 -3.54
C ILE A 37 17.47 8.86 -3.37
N ILE A 38 17.53 9.58 -2.24
CA ILE A 38 18.54 10.64 -2.05
C ILE A 38 19.94 10.08 -1.74
N ASN A 39 20.02 8.88 -1.16
CA ASN A 39 21.29 8.19 -0.96
C ASN A 39 21.85 7.56 -2.24
N ASP A 40 21.04 7.52 -3.30
CA ASP A 40 21.40 7.01 -4.60
C ASP A 40 22.28 8.03 -5.36
N SER A 41 23.59 7.95 -5.12
CA SER A 41 24.57 8.98 -5.49
C SER A 41 25.21 8.81 -6.88
N GLN A 42 24.73 7.87 -7.71
CA GLN A 42 25.34 7.55 -9.01
C GLN A 42 24.56 8.12 -10.20
N THR A 43 24.31 9.43 -10.17
CA THR A 43 23.68 10.16 -11.27
C THR A 43 24.75 10.57 -12.28
N THR A 44 24.82 9.90 -13.44
CA THR A 44 25.88 10.13 -14.45
C THR A 44 25.35 10.73 -15.76
N MET A 45 24.06 10.54 -16.07
CA MET A 45 23.46 10.97 -17.32
C MET A 45 22.66 12.27 -17.16
N ALA A 46 22.59 13.08 -18.22
CA ALA A 46 21.87 14.37 -18.23
C ALA A 46 20.38 14.21 -17.89
N TRP A 47 19.73 13.15 -18.37
CA TRP A 47 18.31 12.89 -18.08
C TRP A 47 18.08 12.54 -16.60
N GLN A 48 19.04 11.86 -15.97
CA GLN A 48 18.98 11.52 -14.54
C GLN A 48 19.12 12.78 -13.68
N LEU A 49 20.01 13.70 -14.06
CA LEU A 49 20.16 15.01 -13.39
C LEU A 49 18.89 15.87 -13.50
N GLY A 50 18.14 15.74 -14.61
CA GLY A 50 16.85 16.41 -14.81
C GLY A 50 15.67 15.74 -14.10
N THR A 51 15.88 14.60 -13.44
CA THR A 51 14.83 13.82 -12.78
C THR A 51 14.87 14.06 -11.26
N SER A 52 13.83 14.69 -10.72
CA SER A 52 13.80 15.04 -9.30
C SER A 52 13.53 13.84 -8.41
N ALA A 53 14.03 13.88 -7.17
CA ALA A 53 13.78 12.84 -6.16
C ALA A 53 12.27 12.62 -5.89
N ASN A 54 11.46 13.69 -5.94
CA ASN A 54 10.01 13.58 -5.76
C ASN A 54 9.32 12.82 -6.92
N GLU A 55 9.79 13.01 -8.15
CA GLU A 55 9.25 12.28 -9.31
C GLU A 55 9.58 10.78 -9.21
N ARG A 56 10.84 10.46 -8.87
CA ARG A 56 11.29 9.08 -8.62
C ARG A 56 10.46 8.41 -7.51
N MET A 57 10.24 9.14 -6.41
CA MET A 57 9.46 8.65 -5.27
C MET A 57 8.01 8.35 -5.65
N GLY A 58 7.37 9.21 -6.45
CA GLY A 58 6.00 9.00 -6.91
C GLY A 58 5.83 7.67 -7.67
N LEU A 59 6.73 7.43 -8.64
CA LEU A 59 6.74 6.17 -9.41
C LEU A 59 7.04 4.96 -8.52
N THR A 60 7.97 5.10 -7.58
CA THR A 60 8.34 4.01 -6.65
C THR A 60 7.20 3.66 -5.71
N MET A 61 6.50 4.66 -5.17
CA MET A 61 5.37 4.45 -4.26
C MET A 61 4.19 3.77 -4.95
N ASP A 62 3.92 4.12 -6.21
CA ASP A 62 2.91 3.43 -7.02
C ASP A 62 3.26 1.95 -7.21
N LEU A 63 4.52 1.65 -7.55
CA LEU A 63 5.01 0.28 -7.66
C LEU A 63 4.88 -0.49 -6.33
N ILE A 64 5.32 0.09 -5.21
CA ILE A 64 5.23 -0.53 -3.88
C ILE A 64 3.79 -0.83 -3.48
N SER A 65 2.86 0.08 -3.77
CA SER A 65 1.43 -0.12 -3.52
C SER A 65 0.91 -1.34 -4.28
N ASN A 66 1.25 -1.44 -5.57
CA ASN A 66 0.85 -2.58 -6.39
C ASN A 66 1.49 -3.89 -5.92
N ILE A 67 2.77 -3.89 -5.50
CA ILE A 67 3.44 -5.06 -4.91
C ILE A 67 2.72 -5.52 -3.64
N SER A 68 2.39 -4.58 -2.74
CA SER A 68 1.75 -4.87 -1.45
C SER A 68 0.36 -5.48 -1.61
N LEU A 69 -0.35 -5.13 -2.68
CA LEU A 69 -1.68 -5.68 -3.00
C LEU A 69 -1.61 -6.99 -3.77
N ALA A 70 -0.54 -7.20 -4.55
CA ALA A 70 -0.37 -8.37 -5.41
C ALA A 70 0.24 -9.57 -4.68
N VAL A 71 1.03 -9.34 -3.64
CA VAL A 71 1.75 -10.38 -2.91
C VAL A 71 1.18 -10.49 -1.49
N GLU A 72 0.54 -11.61 -1.21
CA GLU A 72 -0.02 -11.91 0.11
C GLU A 72 1.11 -11.95 1.16
N ASP A 73 0.87 -11.31 2.31
CA ASP A 73 1.77 -11.29 3.48
C ASP A 73 3.19 -10.72 3.24
N ILE A 74 3.43 -9.99 2.15
CA ILE A 74 4.78 -9.47 1.85
C ILE A 74 5.32 -8.50 2.91
N GLY A 75 4.43 -7.76 3.57
CA GLY A 75 4.80 -6.73 4.54
C GLY A 75 5.36 -5.45 3.90
N HIS A 76 5.03 -4.31 4.51
CA HIS A 76 5.33 -2.97 3.99
C HIS A 76 6.82 -2.72 3.73
N VAL A 77 7.69 -3.16 4.65
CA VAL A 77 9.15 -2.96 4.54
C VAL A 77 9.71 -3.74 3.36
N ARG A 78 9.32 -5.01 3.20
CA ARG A 78 9.80 -5.85 2.11
C ARG A 78 9.31 -5.38 0.74
N ALA A 79 8.07 -4.90 0.66
CA ALA A 79 7.56 -4.28 -0.55
C ALA A 79 8.36 -3.02 -0.92
N ALA A 80 8.74 -2.20 0.07
CA ALA A 80 9.60 -1.04 -0.12
C ALA A 80 10.99 -1.42 -0.65
N GLU A 81 11.63 -2.43 -0.06
CA GLU A 81 12.94 -2.94 -0.51
C GLU A 81 12.90 -3.37 -1.99
N LEU A 82 11.86 -4.10 -2.39
CA LEU A 82 11.69 -4.54 -3.78
C LEU A 82 11.45 -3.37 -4.73
N GLY A 83 10.59 -2.43 -4.34
CA GLY A 83 10.28 -1.25 -5.15
C GLY A 83 11.51 -0.35 -5.34
N CYS A 84 12.21 -0.03 -4.26
CA CYS A 84 13.44 0.79 -4.31
C CYS A 84 14.56 0.09 -5.09
N GLY A 85 14.75 -1.22 -4.90
CA GLY A 85 15.79 -1.96 -5.62
C GLY A 85 15.56 -1.98 -7.13
N PHE A 86 14.30 -2.19 -7.55
CA PHE A 86 13.94 -2.13 -8.97
C PHE A 86 14.10 -0.73 -9.54
N GLU A 87 13.63 0.29 -8.81
CA GLU A 87 13.74 1.68 -9.24
C GLU A 87 15.20 2.09 -9.44
N GLN A 88 16.07 1.82 -8.46
CA GLN A 88 17.49 2.13 -8.55
C GLN A 88 18.11 1.39 -9.73
N GLU A 89 17.83 0.10 -9.91
CA GLU A 89 18.37 -0.65 -11.05
C GLU A 89 17.97 -0.02 -12.39
N MET A 90 16.67 0.28 -12.57
CA MET A 90 16.18 0.88 -13.81
C MET A 90 16.69 2.31 -14.01
N PHE A 91 16.83 3.08 -12.93
CA PHE A 91 17.33 4.44 -12.99
C PHE A 91 18.77 4.48 -13.54
N HIS A 92 19.64 3.54 -13.15
CA HIS A 92 21.03 3.48 -13.64
C HIS A 92 21.18 2.80 -15.00
N LYS A 93 20.38 1.76 -15.28
CA LYS A 93 20.53 0.96 -16.51
C LYS A 93 19.80 1.56 -17.71
N SER A 94 18.79 2.40 -17.49
CA SER A 94 17.98 2.92 -18.59
C SER A 94 18.77 3.94 -19.42
N PRO A 95 18.71 3.86 -20.76
CA PRO A 95 19.41 4.80 -21.64
C PRO A 95 18.73 6.18 -21.70
N SER A 96 17.47 6.28 -21.32
CA SER A 96 16.68 7.52 -21.36
C SER A 96 15.61 7.54 -20.26
N LYS A 97 15.08 8.75 -19.98
CA LYS A 97 13.96 8.95 -19.06
C LYS A 97 12.72 8.17 -19.49
N GLU A 98 12.44 8.12 -20.79
CA GLU A 98 11.30 7.38 -21.35
C GLU A 98 11.46 5.87 -21.15
N ALA A 99 12.66 5.33 -21.38
CA ALA A 99 12.92 3.91 -21.14
C ALA A 99 12.78 3.54 -19.64
N TYR A 100 13.25 4.42 -18.75
CA TYR A 100 13.05 4.28 -17.31
C TYR A 100 11.56 4.31 -16.92
N ALA A 101 10.82 5.31 -17.40
CA ALA A 101 9.39 5.43 -17.12
C ALA A 101 8.60 4.22 -17.66
N GLN A 102 8.92 3.74 -18.86
CA GLN A 102 8.33 2.55 -19.44
C GLN A 102 8.64 1.30 -18.62
N ALA A 103 9.87 1.14 -18.13
CA ALA A 103 10.25 0.00 -17.27
C ALA A 103 9.47 0.00 -15.94
N MET A 104 9.35 1.17 -15.29
CA MET A 104 8.55 1.35 -14.09
C MET A 104 7.07 1.02 -14.35
N ALA A 105 6.49 1.57 -15.41
CA ALA A 105 5.09 1.33 -15.79
C ALA A 105 4.82 -0.15 -16.09
N ASN A 106 5.70 -0.80 -16.85
CA ASN A 106 5.59 -2.23 -17.14
C ASN A 106 5.59 -3.04 -15.83
N LYS A 107 6.49 -2.72 -14.89
CA LYS A 107 6.57 -3.43 -13.62
C LYS A 107 5.31 -3.25 -12.77
N THR A 108 4.78 -2.03 -12.71
CA THR A 108 3.49 -1.73 -12.08
C THR A 108 2.37 -2.58 -12.70
N VAL A 109 2.29 -2.65 -14.03
CA VAL A 109 1.26 -3.42 -14.74
C VAL A 109 1.36 -4.92 -14.43
N GLU A 110 2.57 -5.48 -14.33
CA GLU A 110 2.77 -6.88 -13.92
C GLU A 110 2.12 -7.18 -12.56
N PHE A 111 2.37 -6.33 -11.56
CA PHE A 111 1.79 -6.50 -10.23
C PHE A 111 0.29 -6.17 -10.20
N CYS A 112 -0.19 -5.22 -11.00
CA CYS A 112 -1.61 -4.93 -11.13
C CYS A 112 -2.38 -6.12 -11.73
N LYS A 113 -1.80 -6.84 -12.70
CA LYS A 113 -2.38 -8.08 -13.22
C LYS A 113 -2.40 -9.18 -12.15
N LYS A 114 -1.29 -9.36 -11.44
CA LYS A 114 -1.20 -10.34 -10.33
C LYS A 114 -2.24 -10.06 -9.22
N ARG A 115 -2.42 -8.78 -8.87
CA ARG A 115 -3.47 -8.34 -7.92
C ARG A 115 -4.86 -8.74 -8.40
N GLN A 116 -5.20 -8.51 -9.66
CA GLN A 116 -6.51 -8.89 -10.22
C GLN A 116 -6.74 -10.40 -10.16
N GLU A 117 -5.72 -11.21 -10.43
CA GLU A 117 -5.79 -12.67 -10.30
C GLU A 117 -6.05 -13.11 -8.85
N ASN A 118 -5.40 -12.47 -7.87
CA ASN A 118 -5.61 -12.74 -6.45
C ASN A 118 -7.00 -12.29 -5.96
N GLU A 119 -7.47 -11.10 -6.37
CA GLU A 119 -8.81 -10.62 -6.03
C GLU A 119 -9.90 -11.55 -6.59
N ALA A 120 -9.75 -12.02 -7.83
CA ALA A 120 -10.68 -12.97 -8.45
C ALA A 120 -10.72 -14.33 -7.71
N LYS A 121 -9.57 -14.81 -7.23
CA LYS A 121 -9.46 -16.04 -6.42
C LYS A 121 -10.16 -15.88 -5.06
N THR A 122 -10.02 -14.75 -4.40
CA THR A 122 -10.66 -14.47 -3.10
C THR A 122 -12.18 -14.35 -3.22
N GLN A 123 -12.69 -13.71 -4.29
CA GLN A 123 -14.14 -13.60 -4.52
C GLN A 123 -14.79 -14.94 -4.89
N SER A 124 -14.08 -15.81 -5.61
CA SER A 124 -14.59 -17.14 -5.99
C SER A 124 -14.77 -18.08 -4.78
N ALA A 125 -14.03 -17.85 -3.69
CA ALA A 125 -14.11 -18.66 -2.47
C ALA A 125 -15.27 -18.28 -1.53
N GLY A 126 -15.93 -17.13 -1.75
CA GLY A 126 -17.05 -16.65 -0.92
C GLY A 126 -18.44 -17.12 -1.36
N GLY A 127 -18.54 -17.91 -2.42
CA GLY A 127 -19.80 -18.41 -2.97
C GLY A 127 -20.21 -19.77 -2.39
N THR A 128 -20.44 -19.88 -1.08
CA THR A 128 -21.29 -20.97 -0.57
C THR A 128 -22.75 -20.49 -0.59
N PRO A 129 -23.60 -20.88 -1.56
CA PRO A 129 -25.03 -20.79 -1.35
C PRO A 129 -25.36 -21.67 -0.14
N SER A 130 -25.73 -21.01 0.97
CA SER A 130 -26.21 -21.67 2.17
C SER A 130 -27.34 -22.61 1.78
N ALA A 131 -27.08 -23.91 1.94
CA ALA A 131 -28.04 -24.95 1.66
C ALA A 131 -29.24 -24.86 2.60
N ASN A 132 -30.41 -25.13 2.01
CA ASN A 132 -31.51 -25.88 2.59
C ASN A 132 -32.10 -25.38 3.93
N SER A 133 -33.20 -24.64 3.84
CA SER A 133 -34.26 -24.72 4.85
C SER A 133 -35.51 -25.30 4.18
N THR A 134 -35.59 -26.63 4.20
CA THR A 134 -36.86 -27.36 4.20
C THR A 134 -37.47 -27.21 5.58
N SER A 135 -38.65 -26.60 5.68
CA SER A 135 -39.74 -26.94 6.62
C SER A 135 -40.94 -26.02 6.39
#